data_AF-A0A8I6RDM1-F1
#
_entry.id   AF-A0A8I6RDM1-F1
#
_cell.length_a   1.000
_cell.length_b   1.000
_cell.length_c   1.000
_cell.angle_alpha   90.00
_cell.angle_beta   90.00
_cell.angle_gamma   90.00
#
_symmetry.space_group_name_H-M   'P 1'
#
loop_
_entity.id
_entity.type
_entity.pdbx_description
1 polymer ?
#
loop_
_entity_poly.entity_id
_entity_poly.type
_entity_poly.pdbx_seq_one_letter_code
_entity_poly.pdbx_strand_id
1 'polypeptide(L)'
;MEYSQKKQWFKRELDGHIQSQRVVMFGKPGCNYCAEVRRIFASIGIAVKTIELDVYAPTDGLVLELMKRTGYTTVPQIFVDNEFIGGLVELKELYACGAIQDRLCRADVVYTKPERWKMKDFGYIRANQTQGREAKVDDEFSSSDDTEQSSDSDKQKK
;
A
#
# COMPACT_ATOMS: atom_id res chain seq x y z
N MET A 1 -2.86 -26.84 -22.56
CA MET A 1 -2.17 -25.62 -23.06
C MET A 1 -3.04 -24.35 -23.08
N GLU A 2 -4.28 -24.39 -22.57
CA GLU A 2 -5.21 -23.25 -22.60
C GLU A 2 -4.98 -22.22 -21.47
N TYR A 3 -4.37 -22.66 -20.37
CA TYR A 3 -4.20 -21.88 -19.13
C TYR A 3 -3.32 -20.62 -19.31
N SER A 4 -2.27 -20.69 -20.15
CA SER A 4 -1.35 -19.56 -20.35
C SER A 4 -2.01 -18.41 -21.13
N GLN A 5 -2.94 -18.71 -22.03
CA GLN A 5 -3.67 -17.69 -22.81
C GLN A 5 -4.71 -16.98 -21.96
N LYS A 6 -5.46 -17.73 -21.14
CA LYS A 6 -6.43 -17.15 -20.18
C LYS A 6 -5.75 -16.21 -19.19
N LYS A 7 -4.60 -16.59 -18.65
CA LYS A 7 -3.81 -15.74 -17.74
C LYS A 7 -3.37 -14.43 -18.38
N GLN A 8 -2.91 -14.47 -19.63
CA GLN A 8 -2.54 -13.26 -20.37
C GLN A 8 -3.75 -12.35 -20.63
N TRP A 9 -4.92 -12.93 -20.88
CA TRP A 9 -6.16 -12.17 -21.04
C TRP A 9 -6.54 -11.43 -19.75
N PHE A 10 -6.58 -12.11 -18.61
CA PHE A 10 -6.90 -11.48 -17.31
C PHE A 10 -5.93 -10.36 -16.95
N LYS A 11 -4.64 -10.54 -17.23
CA LYS A 11 -3.64 -9.49 -17.02
C LYS A 11 -3.95 -8.24 -17.86
N ARG A 12 -4.24 -8.42 -19.15
CA ARG A 12 -4.57 -7.31 -20.06
C ARG A 12 -5.88 -6.62 -19.67
N GLU A 13 -6.88 -7.38 -19.24
CA GLU A 13 -8.15 -6.83 -18.76
C GLU A 13 -7.94 -6.00 -17.49
N LEU A 14 -7.18 -6.54 -16.53
CA LEU A 14 -6.83 -5.82 -15.30
C LEU A 14 -6.06 -4.53 -15.61
N ASP A 15 -5.07 -4.59 -16.49
CA ASP A 15 -4.32 -3.42 -16.95
C ASP A 15 -5.26 -2.40 -17.62
N GLY A 16 -6.22 -2.86 -18.44
CA GLY A 16 -7.23 -2.00 -19.08
C GLY A 16 -8.12 -1.28 -18.07
N HIS A 17 -8.56 -1.98 -17.01
CA HIS A 17 -9.31 -1.35 -15.93
C HIS A 17 -8.48 -0.32 -15.15
N ILE A 18 -7.25 -0.66 -14.79
CA ILE A 18 -6.35 0.23 -14.05
C ILE A 18 -6.03 1.49 -14.86
N GLN A 19 -5.79 1.35 -16.16
CA GLN A 19 -5.47 2.46 -17.06
C GLN A 19 -6.68 3.27 -17.53
N SER A 20 -7.91 2.82 -17.21
CA SER A 20 -9.14 3.47 -17.68
C SER A 20 -9.33 4.89 -17.10
N GLN A 21 -8.82 5.14 -15.89
CA GLN A 21 -8.89 6.41 -15.18
C GLN A 21 -7.65 6.60 -14.30
N ARG A 22 -7.35 7.85 -13.94
CA ARG A 22 -6.23 8.15 -13.04
C ARG A 22 -6.44 7.60 -11.63
N VAL A 23 -7.67 7.52 -11.15
CA VAL A 23 -8.01 6.95 -9.85
C VAL A 23 -9.05 5.86 -10.02
N VAL A 24 -8.63 4.62 -9.75
CA VAL A 24 -9.45 3.41 -9.89
C VAL A 24 -9.50 2.69 -8.56
N MET A 25 -10.68 2.18 -8.21
CA MET A 25 -10.88 1.36 -7.02
C MET A 25 -11.58 0.07 -7.43
N PHE A 26 -11.01 -1.06 -7.06
CA PHE A 26 -11.69 -2.35 -7.08
C PHE A 26 -12.47 -2.52 -5.78
N GLY A 27 -13.76 -2.80 -5.91
CA GLY A 27 -14.68 -2.87 -4.79
C GLY A 27 -15.81 -3.86 -5.06
N LYS A 28 -16.76 -3.90 -4.13
CA LYS A 28 -18.00 -4.67 -4.29
C LYS A 28 -19.22 -3.77 -4.08
N PRO A 29 -20.36 -4.10 -4.70
CA PRO A 29 -21.62 -3.42 -4.40
C PRO A 29 -21.97 -3.54 -2.91
N GLY A 30 -22.49 -2.46 -2.33
CA GLY A 30 -22.90 -2.42 -0.92
C GLY A 30 -21.76 -2.41 0.11
N CYS A 31 -20.50 -2.21 -0.28
CA CYS A 31 -19.39 -2.11 0.69
C CYS A 31 -19.28 -0.70 1.31
N ASN A 32 -19.42 -0.64 2.64
CA ASN A 32 -19.29 0.61 3.41
C ASN A 32 -17.89 1.23 3.28
N TYR A 33 -16.82 0.42 3.31
CA TYR A 33 -15.45 0.89 3.16
C TYR A 33 -15.18 1.48 1.76
N CYS A 34 -15.76 0.88 0.70
CA CYS A 34 -15.69 1.42 -0.65
C CYS A 34 -16.47 2.75 -0.78
N ALA A 35 -17.57 2.91 -0.04
CA ALA A 35 -18.29 4.18 0.02
C ALA A 35 -17.45 5.26 0.72
N GLU A 36 -16.69 4.90 1.75
CA GLU A 36 -15.82 5.84 2.46
C GLU A 36 -14.67 6.35 1.58
N VAL A 37 -13.99 5.46 0.85
CA VAL A 37 -12.97 5.87 -0.15
C VAL A 37 -13.54 6.87 -1.14
N ARG A 38 -14.74 6.61 -1.68
CA ARG A 38 -15.42 7.53 -2.59
C ARG A 38 -15.68 8.89 -1.96
N ARG A 39 -16.08 8.94 -0.68
CA ARG A 39 -16.28 10.21 0.05
C ARG A 39 -14.98 10.98 0.23
N ILE A 40 -13.88 10.30 0.56
CA ILE A 40 -12.56 10.93 0.74
C ILE A 40 -12.15 11.62 -0.57
N PHE A 41 -12.16 10.89 -1.69
CA PHE A 41 -11.79 11.46 -2.99
C PHE A 41 -12.79 12.52 -3.48
N ALA A 42 -14.09 12.34 -3.23
CA ALA A 42 -15.09 13.36 -3.57
C ALA A 42 -14.89 14.66 -2.77
N SER A 43 -14.41 14.59 -1.53
CA SER A 43 -14.12 15.78 -0.71
C SER A 43 -12.99 16.65 -1.28
N ILE A 44 -12.12 16.07 -2.10
CA ILE A 44 -11.05 16.76 -2.84
C ILE A 44 -11.37 16.91 -4.34
N GLY A 45 -12.64 16.72 -4.73
CA GLY A 45 -13.11 16.94 -6.10
C GLY A 45 -12.67 15.87 -7.11
N ILE A 46 -12.18 14.70 -6.66
CA ILE A 46 -11.75 13.61 -7.54
C ILE A 46 -12.87 12.58 -7.70
N ALA A 47 -13.20 12.27 -8.95
CA ALA A 47 -14.06 11.14 -9.29
C ALA A 47 -13.26 9.83 -9.27
N VAL A 48 -13.73 8.84 -8.49
CA VAL A 48 -13.12 7.51 -8.43
C VAL A 48 -13.92 6.55 -9.31
N LYS A 49 -13.25 5.91 -10.27
CA LYS A 49 -13.87 4.81 -11.01
C LYS A 49 -13.90 3.56 -10.14
N THR A 50 -15.10 3.10 -9.82
CA THR A 50 -15.27 1.81 -9.14
C THR A 50 -15.43 0.71 -10.17
N ILE A 51 -14.60 -0.32 -10.06
CA ILE A 51 -14.75 -1.58 -10.79
C ILE A 51 -15.27 -2.60 -9.78
N GLU A 52 -16.47 -3.10 -10.02
CA GLU A 52 -17.12 -4.06 -9.15
C GLU A 52 -16.60 -5.46 -9.46
N LEU A 53 -15.90 -6.06 -8.49
CA LEU A 53 -15.42 -7.43 -8.55
C LEU A 53 -15.89 -8.16 -7.29
N ASP A 54 -16.36 -9.40 -7.46
CA ASP A 54 -16.61 -10.26 -6.31
C ASP A 54 -15.31 -10.93 -5.85
N VAL A 55 -14.60 -10.25 -4.94
CA VAL A 55 -13.36 -10.77 -4.38
C VAL A 55 -13.53 -12.05 -3.54
N TYR A 56 -14.77 -12.43 -3.21
CA TYR A 56 -15.09 -13.70 -2.52
C TYR A 56 -15.42 -14.83 -3.50
N ALA A 57 -15.37 -14.56 -4.81
CA ALA A 57 -15.40 -15.56 -5.86
C ALA A 57 -13.95 -15.81 -6.36
N PRO A 58 -13.11 -16.55 -5.61
CA PRO A 58 -11.71 -16.80 -5.96
C PRO A 58 -11.53 -17.67 -7.21
N THR A 59 -12.62 -18.11 -7.84
CA THR A 59 -12.61 -18.77 -9.15
C THR A 59 -12.51 -17.79 -10.31
N ASP A 60 -12.72 -16.50 -10.09
CA ASP A 60 -12.53 -15.48 -11.11
C ASP A 60 -11.04 -15.21 -11.32
N GLY A 61 -10.56 -15.44 -12.55
CA GLY A 61 -9.16 -15.22 -12.89
C GLY A 61 -8.75 -13.75 -12.81
N LEU A 62 -9.67 -12.80 -12.95
CA LEU A 62 -9.40 -11.38 -12.80
C LEU A 62 -9.14 -11.03 -11.33
N VAL A 63 -9.94 -11.58 -10.41
CA VAL A 63 -9.76 -11.45 -8.96
C VAL A 63 -8.44 -12.06 -8.53
N LEU A 64 -8.11 -13.27 -9.01
CA LEU A 64 -6.84 -13.92 -8.69
C LEU A 64 -5.63 -13.12 -9.18
N GLU A 65 -5.68 -12.55 -10.39
CA GLU A 65 -4.59 -11.71 -10.90
C GLU A 65 -4.48 -10.39 -10.12
N LEU A 66 -5.61 -9.78 -9.73
CA LEU A 66 -5.63 -8.60 -8.86
C LEU A 66 -4.98 -8.91 -7.50
N MET A 67 -5.42 -9.97 -6.81
CA MET A 67 -4.85 -10.40 -5.53
C MET A 67 -3.37 -10.72 -5.64
N LYS A 68 -2.94 -11.34 -6.75
CA LYS A 68 -1.53 -11.63 -7.00
C LYS A 68 -0.70 -10.37 -7.21
N ARG A 69 -1.26 -9.36 -7.87
CA ARG A 69 -0.58 -8.10 -8.16
C ARG A 69 -0.45 -7.21 -6.92
N THR A 70 -1.48 -7.16 -6.09
CA THR A 70 -1.53 -6.28 -4.91
C THR A 70 -1.03 -6.97 -3.64
N GLY A 71 -1.15 -8.30 -3.57
CA GLY A 71 -0.97 -9.07 -2.34
C GLY A 71 -2.15 -8.97 -1.38
N TYR A 72 -3.22 -8.24 -1.74
CA TYR A 72 -4.37 -7.99 -0.88
C TYR A 72 -5.54 -8.89 -1.29
N THR A 73 -6.23 -9.45 -0.30
CA THR A 73 -7.44 -10.28 -0.49
C THR A 73 -8.73 -9.53 -0.18
N THR A 74 -8.63 -8.30 0.34
CA THR A 74 -9.76 -7.49 0.78
C THR A 74 -10.04 -6.34 -0.19
N VAL A 75 -11.29 -5.87 -0.20
CA VAL A 75 -11.69 -4.60 -0.81
C VAL A 75 -11.83 -3.52 0.26
N PRO A 76 -11.65 -2.23 -0.06
CA PRO A 76 -11.27 -1.67 -1.37
C PRO A 76 -9.79 -1.90 -1.71
N GLN A 77 -9.47 -2.02 -3.00
CA GLN A 77 -8.08 -1.96 -3.51
C GLN A 77 -7.96 -0.78 -4.47
N ILE A 78 -7.07 0.15 -4.18
CA ILE A 78 -7.03 1.46 -4.84
C ILE A 78 -5.75 1.60 -5.65
N PHE A 79 -5.93 2.13 -6.85
CA PHE A 79 -4.87 2.48 -7.78
C PHE A 79 -4.94 3.97 -8.11
N VAL A 80 -3.78 4.62 -8.06
CA VAL A 80 -3.59 6.01 -8.49
C VAL A 80 -2.47 6.02 -9.50
N ASP A 81 -2.75 6.52 -10.70
CA ASP A 81 -1.79 6.57 -11.81
C ASP A 81 -1.14 5.22 -12.12
N ASN A 82 -1.96 4.17 -12.19
CA ASN A 82 -1.55 2.79 -12.39
C ASN A 82 -0.70 2.17 -11.26
N GLU A 83 -0.43 2.91 -10.19
CA GLU A 83 0.30 2.45 -9.01
C GLU A 83 -0.68 2.01 -7.93
N PHE A 84 -0.44 0.83 -7.35
CA PHE A 84 -1.23 0.35 -6.22
C PHE A 84 -0.84 1.11 -4.95
N ILE A 85 -1.82 1.69 -4.25
CA ILE A 85 -1.58 2.44 -3.01
C ILE A 85 -2.01 1.70 -1.74
N GLY A 86 -2.87 0.68 -1.86
CA GLY A 86 -3.44 -0.04 -0.73
C GLY A 86 -4.97 -0.01 -0.68
N GLY A 87 -5.53 -0.20 0.50
CA GLY A 87 -6.95 -0.11 0.79
C GLY A 87 -7.32 1.18 1.52
N LEU A 88 -8.38 1.13 2.34
CA LEU A 88 -8.87 2.31 3.05
C LEU A 88 -7.91 2.80 4.13
N VAL A 89 -7.25 1.88 4.84
CA VAL A 89 -6.33 2.24 5.94
C VAL A 89 -5.12 2.96 5.38
N GLU A 90 -4.49 2.38 4.37
CA GLU A 90 -3.32 2.94 3.69
C GLU A 90 -3.68 4.28 3.04
N LEU A 91 -4.87 4.40 2.43
CA LEU A 91 -5.34 5.69 1.90
C LEU A 91 -5.42 6.75 3.01
N LYS A 92 -6.01 6.44 4.17
CA LYS A 92 -6.12 7.39 5.29
C LYS A 92 -4.75 7.80 5.81
N GLU A 93 -3.80 6.88 5.90
CA GLU A 93 -2.43 7.15 6.31
C GLU A 93 -1.71 8.06 5.31
N LEU A 94 -1.78 7.74 4.02
CA LEU A 94 -1.22 8.56 2.94
C LEU A 94 -1.86 9.96 2.89
N TYR A 95 -3.15 10.03 3.21
CA TYR A 95 -3.89 11.28 3.30
C TYR A 95 -3.46 12.12 4.51
N ALA A 96 -3.18 11.48 5.64
CA ALA A 96 -2.71 12.15 6.86
C ALA A 96 -1.28 12.69 6.73
N CYS A 97 -0.39 11.98 6.03
CA CYS A 97 0.99 12.41 5.84
C CYS A 97 1.23 13.32 4.63
N GLY A 98 0.22 13.53 3.77
CA GLY A 98 0.35 14.38 2.57
C GLY A 98 0.86 13.64 1.32
N ALA A 99 1.24 12.37 1.44
CA ALA A 99 1.85 11.62 0.34
C ALA A 99 0.87 11.30 -0.81
N ILE A 100 -0.44 11.24 -0.53
CA ILE A 100 -1.43 11.05 -1.60
C ILE A 100 -1.54 12.29 -2.49
N GLN A 101 -1.39 13.49 -1.93
CA GLN A 101 -1.38 14.75 -2.67
C GLN A 101 -0.19 14.81 -3.62
N ASP A 102 0.98 14.37 -3.17
CA ASP A 102 2.18 14.28 -4.00
C ASP A 102 2.00 13.28 -5.15
N ARG A 103 1.36 12.12 -4.88
CA ARG A 103 1.01 11.13 -5.92
C ARG A 103 0.05 11.72 -6.94
N LEU A 104 -1.00 12.43 -6.49
CA LEU A 104 -1.98 13.06 -7.37
C LEU A 104 -1.37 14.19 -8.21
N CYS A 105 -0.44 14.97 -7.64
CA CYS A 105 0.28 16.01 -8.37
C CYS A 105 1.21 15.41 -9.44
N ARG A 106 1.93 14.32 -9.13
CA ARG A 106 2.75 13.58 -10.12
C ARG A 106 1.91 13.01 -11.26
N ALA A 107 0.68 12.59 -10.96
CA ALA A 107 -0.27 12.04 -11.91
C ALA A 107 -0.99 13.11 -12.77
N ASP A 108 -0.69 14.39 -12.55
CA ASP A 108 -1.37 15.53 -13.17
C ASP A 108 -2.89 15.52 -12.95
N VAL A 109 -3.32 15.05 -11.77
CA VAL A 109 -4.73 15.03 -11.37
C VAL A 109 -5.06 16.32 -10.65
N VAL A 110 -5.98 17.10 -11.22
CA VAL A 110 -6.52 18.30 -10.57
C VAL A 110 -7.35 17.88 -9.35
N TYR A 111 -7.02 18.45 -8.19
CA TYR A 111 -7.77 18.23 -6.96
C TYR A 111 -7.94 19.52 -6.17
N THR A 112 -9.05 19.61 -5.43
CA THR A 112 -9.33 20.72 -4.53
C THR A 112 -8.60 20.47 -3.22
N LYS A 113 -7.60 21.31 -2.94
CA LYS A 113 -6.95 21.34 -1.63
C LYS A 113 -7.93 21.98 -0.63
N PRO A 114 -8.43 21.26 0.38
CA PRO A 114 -9.28 21.85 1.39
C PRO A 114 -8.45 22.74 2.31
N GLU A 115 -9.11 23.77 2.84
CA GLU A 115 -8.47 24.86 3.60
C GLU A 115 -7.83 24.40 4.92
N ARG A 116 -8.25 23.25 5.47
CA ARG A 116 -7.73 22.77 6.76
C ARG A 116 -7.93 21.26 6.93
N TRP A 117 -6.89 20.47 6.68
CA TRP A 117 -6.90 19.04 6.99
C TRP A 117 -6.62 18.80 8.47
N LYS A 118 -7.59 18.25 9.22
CA LYS A 118 -7.32 17.72 10.56
C LYS A 118 -7.62 16.23 10.58
N MET A 119 -6.71 15.42 11.15
CA MET A 119 -6.90 13.96 11.33
C MET A 119 -8.25 13.59 11.99
N LYS A 120 -8.81 14.49 12.79
CA LYS A 120 -10.13 14.34 13.43
C LYS A 120 -11.30 14.23 12.45
N ASP A 121 -11.15 14.70 11.21
CA ASP A 121 -12.21 14.69 10.21
C ASP A 121 -12.42 13.27 9.61
N PHE A 122 -11.48 12.33 9.83
CA PHE A 122 -11.51 10.96 9.30
C PHE A 122 -11.66 9.85 10.36
N GLY A 123 -11.86 10.24 11.63
CA GLY A 123 -12.32 9.34 12.68
C GLY A 123 -11.48 8.09 12.92
N TYR A 124 -10.14 8.15 12.89
CA TYR A 124 -9.32 7.02 13.34
C TYR A 124 -8.02 7.45 14.04
N ILE A 125 -7.85 6.98 15.27
CA ILE A 125 -6.60 7.02 16.05
C ILE A 125 -5.99 5.62 16.00
N ARG A 126 -4.74 5.51 15.53
CA ARG A 126 -3.72 4.75 16.26
C ARG A 126 -2.35 5.34 15.99
N ALA A 127 -1.85 6.13 16.94
CA ALA A 127 -0.42 6.32 17.07
C ALA A 127 0.16 4.96 17.47
N ASN A 128 0.90 4.30 16.59
CA ASN A 128 1.85 3.28 16.98
C ASN A 128 3.17 3.56 16.26
N GLN A 129 4.05 4.19 17.04
CA GLN A 129 5.49 4.29 16.85
C GLN A 129 6.07 2.91 16.49
N THR A 130 6.59 2.75 15.27
CA THR A 130 7.68 1.79 15.01
C THR A 130 8.86 2.57 14.47
N GLN A 131 9.74 2.89 15.40
CA GLN A 131 11.12 3.32 15.18
C GLN A 131 11.83 2.30 14.27
N GLY A 132 12.48 2.80 13.22
CA GLY A 132 13.68 2.25 12.60
C GLY A 132 13.68 0.77 12.20
N ARG A 133 13.55 0.52 10.89
CA ARG A 133 14.50 -0.35 10.21
C ARG A 133 14.99 0.34 8.96
N GLU A 134 16.12 1.01 9.12
CA GLU A 134 17.00 1.44 8.04
C GLU A 134 17.28 0.23 7.13
N ALA A 135 17.22 0.46 5.82
CA ALA A 135 17.79 -0.47 4.86
C ALA A 135 19.29 -0.54 5.13
N LYS A 136 19.73 -1.64 5.76
CA LYS A 136 21.16 -1.99 5.84
C LYS A 136 21.67 -2.25 4.44
N VAL A 137 22.35 -1.24 3.89
CA VAL A 137 23.39 -1.41 2.89
C VAL A 137 24.67 -1.51 3.70
N ASP A 138 25.06 -2.73 4.06
CA ASP A 138 26.35 -2.98 4.70
C ASP A 138 27.23 -3.64 3.64
N ASP A 139 27.85 -2.78 2.85
CA ASP A 139 29.06 -2.99 2.07
C ASP A 139 30.22 -3.47 2.98
N GLU A 140 31.17 -4.16 2.34
CA GLU A 140 32.55 -4.39 2.79
C GLU A 140 32.79 -5.21 4.08
N PHE A 141 32.93 -6.51 3.84
CA PHE A 141 33.86 -7.37 4.57
C PHE A 141 35.29 -6.86 4.40
N SER A 142 35.83 -6.16 5.41
CA SER A 142 37.28 -5.97 5.55
C SER A 142 37.70 -5.81 7.00
N SER A 143 38.46 -6.81 7.45
CA SER A 143 39.66 -6.69 8.28
C SER A 143 39.60 -6.37 9.78
N SER A 144 40.37 -7.21 10.49
CA SER A 144 41.32 -6.95 11.61
C SER A 144 40.86 -6.87 13.06
N ASP A 145 41.50 -7.73 13.87
CA ASP A 145 42.16 -7.48 15.18
C ASP A 145 41.28 -7.13 16.41
N ASP A 146 41.56 -7.55 17.64
CA ASP A 146 42.53 -8.43 18.30
C ASP A 146 42.09 -8.51 19.78
N THR A 147 42.56 -9.52 20.53
CA THR A 147 42.94 -9.48 21.98
C THR A 147 41.94 -8.89 23.02
N GLU A 148 41.49 -9.56 24.08
CA GLU A 148 42.23 -9.97 25.29
C GLU A 148 41.19 -10.49 26.31
N GLN A 149 41.50 -11.49 27.13
CA GLN A 149 41.06 -11.48 28.53
C GLN A 149 41.87 -12.46 29.39
N SER A 150 42.56 -11.84 30.35
CA SER A 150 43.31 -12.42 31.44
C SER A 150 42.40 -12.98 32.55
N SER A 151 42.91 -13.93 33.31
CA SER A 151 42.68 -14.00 34.76
C SER A 151 43.72 -14.90 35.42
N ASP A 152 44.69 -14.27 36.08
CA ASP A 152 45.56 -14.90 37.07
C ASP A 152 44.83 -14.88 38.42
N SER A 153 44.84 -15.99 39.15
CA SER A 153 44.35 -16.09 40.53
C SER A 153 45.41 -16.75 41.38
N ASP A 154 46.12 -15.93 42.14
CA ASP A 154 47.16 -16.30 43.08
C ASP A 154 46.58 -16.27 44.51
N LYS A 155 46.66 -17.38 45.25
CA LYS A 155 46.38 -17.47 46.71
C LYS A 155 46.92 -18.77 47.35
N GLN A 156 48.22 -18.78 47.58
CA GLN A 156 48.92 -19.09 48.85
C GLN A 156 48.19 -19.89 49.95
N LYS A 157 48.71 -21.08 50.33
CA LYS A 157 48.86 -21.50 51.76
C LYS A 157 49.74 -22.75 51.96
N LYS A 158 50.82 -22.54 52.72
CA LYS A 158 51.53 -23.42 53.70
C LYS A 158 51.87 -24.87 53.36
#